data_AF-A0A847P4Z4-F1
#
_entry.id   AF-A0A847P4Z4-F1
#
_cell.length_a   1.000
_cell.length_b   1.000
_cell.length_c   1.000
_cell.angle_alpha   90.00
_cell.angle_beta   90.00
_cell.angle_gamma   90.00
#
_symmetry.space_group_name_H-M   'P 1'
#
loop_
_entity.id
_entity.type
_entity.pdbx_description
1 polymer ?
#
loop_
_entity_poly.entity_id
_entity_poly.type
_entity_poly.pdbx_seq_one_letter_code
_entity_poly.pdbx_strand_id
1 'polypeptide(L)'
;MPSDVAEVKRRLLLLLNDQNLVDDYIRQYGPTIDIKHIKAIKEKREPDTRTENNDDDSGQDPVYEIKVKCPVCFYPRIDCNELRAKSQQILPNKFLIPTYNGACGFRTVDYNMIAVTVCPKCLFASPDKKDFCRSDLHGQAEIKSQIAHGILMALKEKIGERKSLLGSVTDYLNYFKRPRSVEAAIDSYKLAMARAKVEAWYEQPYSLYKLGAYTLKIAKILKDSGRDNIEQLKEALEYFEEAFRTSNCPLEDLEMQVIYTIVALNIKLSDFKKANSFLTVFGNLINARKAEMKENPKLNTVTIEKWEERAKFLWEERENPDLFKDE
;
A
#
# COMPACT_ATOMS: atom_id res chain seq x y z
N MET A 1 -46.69 12.04 14.63
CA MET A 1 -45.98 13.33 14.78
C MET A 1 -45.42 13.71 13.43
N PRO A 2 -45.67 14.92 12.90
CA PRO A 2 -45.06 15.34 11.64
C PRO A 2 -43.55 15.38 11.84
N SER A 3 -42.82 14.49 11.16
CA SER A 3 -41.36 14.50 11.16
C SER A 3 -40.89 15.84 10.59
N ASP A 4 -40.01 16.54 11.32
CA ASP A 4 -39.41 17.77 10.83
C ASP A 4 -38.57 17.43 9.60
N VAL A 5 -39.14 17.70 8.42
CA VAL A 5 -38.55 17.35 7.11
C VAL A 5 -37.15 17.97 6.96
N ALA A 6 -36.90 19.12 7.59
CA ALA A 6 -35.60 19.77 7.59
C ALA A 6 -34.55 18.98 8.41
N GLU A 7 -34.96 18.41 9.53
CA GLU A 7 -34.10 17.56 10.36
C GLU A 7 -33.76 16.25 9.64
N VAL A 8 -34.74 15.63 8.99
CA VAL A 8 -34.54 14.40 8.21
C VAL A 8 -33.61 14.64 7.02
N LYS A 9 -33.77 15.75 6.29
CA LYS A 9 -32.83 16.16 5.22
C LYS A 9 -31.41 16.31 5.73
N ARG A 10 -31.22 16.98 6.87
CA ARG A 10 -29.89 17.20 7.46
C ARG A 10 -29.21 15.87 7.82
N ARG A 11 -29.95 14.93 8.41
CA ARG A 11 -29.42 13.60 8.78
C ARG A 11 -29.15 12.72 7.55
N LEU A 12 -30.02 12.74 6.54
CA LEU A 12 -29.77 12.03 5.29
C LEU A 12 -28.56 12.59 4.56
N LEU A 13 -28.34 13.91 4.59
CA LEU A 13 -27.16 14.54 4.00
C LEU A 13 -25.86 14.07 4.67
N LEU A 14 -25.85 13.86 5.98
CA LEU A 14 -24.70 13.26 6.69
C LEU A 14 -24.45 11.80 6.27
N LEU A 15 -25.49 11.04 5.92
CA LEU A 15 -25.39 9.62 5.60
C LEU A 15 -25.11 9.34 4.11
N LEU A 16 -25.62 10.18 3.23
CA LEU A 16 -25.52 10.06 1.77
C LEU A 16 -24.44 10.97 1.18
N ASN A 17 -24.06 12.05 1.88
CA ASN A 17 -23.04 13.03 1.49
C ASN A 17 -23.24 13.67 0.09
N ASP A 18 -24.46 13.64 -0.43
CA ASP A 18 -24.86 14.22 -1.71
C ASP A 18 -26.31 14.72 -1.61
N GLN A 19 -26.53 16.01 -1.90
CA GLN A 19 -27.84 16.65 -1.81
C GLN A 19 -28.85 16.03 -2.80
N ASN A 20 -28.39 15.58 -3.98
CA ASN A 20 -29.27 14.96 -4.97
C ASN A 20 -29.77 13.60 -4.48
N LEU A 21 -28.92 12.81 -3.82
CA LEU A 21 -29.31 11.53 -3.24
C LEU A 21 -30.34 11.70 -2.10
N VAL A 22 -30.20 12.76 -1.32
CA VAL A 22 -31.15 13.11 -0.25
C VAL A 22 -32.52 13.46 -0.85
N ASP A 23 -32.54 14.26 -1.92
CA ASP A 23 -33.78 14.65 -2.57
C ASP A 23 -34.43 13.47 -3.33
N ASP A 24 -33.65 12.61 -3.97
CA ASP A 24 -34.13 11.34 -4.57
C ASP A 24 -34.68 10.38 -3.52
N TYR A 25 -33.99 10.25 -2.38
CA TYR A 25 -34.45 9.46 -1.24
C TYR A 25 -35.80 9.94 -0.73
N ILE A 26 -35.94 11.25 -0.49
CA ILE A 26 -37.18 11.82 0.04
C ILE A 26 -38.30 11.70 -0.97
N ARG A 27 -38.00 11.85 -2.27
CA ARG A 27 -38.97 11.66 -3.34
C ARG A 27 -39.47 10.21 -3.42
N GLN A 28 -38.60 9.24 -3.19
CA GLN A 28 -38.93 7.81 -3.37
C GLN A 28 -39.52 7.15 -2.10
N TYR A 29 -39.04 7.54 -0.92
CA TYR A 29 -39.37 6.87 0.36
C TYR A 29 -40.00 7.80 1.41
N GLY A 30 -40.12 9.10 1.11
CA GLY A 30 -40.66 10.10 2.05
C GLY A 30 -39.65 10.56 3.11
N PRO A 31 -40.04 11.49 4.00
CA PRO A 31 -39.18 12.06 5.03
C PRO A 31 -39.06 11.14 6.26
N THR A 32 -38.62 9.90 6.06
CA THR A 32 -38.36 8.91 7.12
C THR A 32 -37.02 8.23 6.88
N ILE A 33 -36.18 8.11 7.91
CA ILE A 33 -34.83 7.52 7.79
C ILE A 33 -34.92 6.01 7.99
N ASP A 34 -34.63 5.26 6.93
CA ASP A 34 -34.52 3.79 6.95
C ASP A 34 -33.19 3.37 6.30
N ILE A 35 -32.38 2.64 7.05
CA ILE A 35 -31.05 2.18 6.62
C ILE A 35 -31.15 1.28 5.38
N LYS A 36 -32.22 0.50 5.22
CA LYS A 36 -32.42 -0.37 4.05
C LYS A 36 -32.62 0.43 2.77
N HIS A 37 -33.39 1.52 2.86
CA HIS A 37 -33.62 2.42 1.71
C HIS A 37 -32.37 3.25 1.38
N ILE A 38 -31.60 3.64 2.39
CA ILE A 38 -30.31 4.33 2.19
C ILE A 38 -29.34 3.43 1.44
N LYS A 39 -29.26 2.14 1.80
CA LYS A 39 -28.45 1.15 1.07
C LYS A 39 -28.94 0.97 -0.36
N ALA A 40 -30.25 0.79 -0.57
CA ALA A 40 -30.82 0.61 -1.90
C ALA A 40 -30.56 1.81 -2.85
N ILE A 41 -30.53 3.05 -2.33
CA ILE A 41 -30.18 4.24 -3.13
C ILE A 41 -28.69 4.33 -3.42
N LYS A 42 -27.83 3.94 -2.47
CA LYS A 42 -26.39 3.84 -2.73
C LYS A 42 -26.09 2.77 -3.78
N GLU A 43 -26.72 1.60 -3.67
CA GLU A 43 -26.56 0.47 -4.59
C GLU A 43 -27.11 0.80 -6.00
N LYS A 44 -28.23 1.52 -6.11
CA LYS A 44 -28.77 1.94 -7.43
C LYS A 44 -27.87 2.89 -8.23
N ARG A 45 -26.93 3.58 -7.56
CA ARG A 45 -26.02 4.54 -8.20
C ARG A 45 -24.57 4.05 -8.24
N GLU A 46 -24.28 2.89 -7.65
CA GLU A 46 -23.16 2.09 -8.11
C GLU A 46 -23.57 1.52 -9.47
N PRO A 47 -23.09 2.04 -10.61
CA PRO A 47 -23.20 1.26 -11.83
C PRO A 47 -22.48 -0.07 -11.56
N ASP A 48 -23.15 -1.16 -11.92
CA ASP A 48 -22.57 -2.49 -12.03
C ASP A 48 -21.16 -2.41 -12.67
N THR A 49 -20.15 -2.34 -11.82
CA THR A 49 -18.73 -2.56 -12.18
C THR A 49 -18.37 -4.03 -11.94
N ARG A 50 -19.38 -4.88 -11.82
CA ARG A 50 -19.28 -6.32 -12.00
C ARG A 50 -19.82 -6.69 -13.37
N THR A 51 -19.22 -6.12 -14.41
CA THR A 51 -19.30 -6.71 -15.74
C THR A 51 -17.92 -7.28 -16.05
N GLU A 52 -17.89 -8.60 -16.03
CA GLU A 52 -17.10 -9.52 -16.85
C GLU A 52 -15.90 -8.94 -17.61
N ASN A 53 -14.77 -9.63 -17.45
CA ASN A 53 -13.65 -9.67 -18.38
C ASN A 53 -14.09 -9.43 -19.84
N ASN A 54 -13.76 -8.28 -20.41
CA ASN A 54 -13.14 -8.07 -21.72
C ASN A 54 -13.33 -6.61 -22.17
N ASP A 55 -12.22 -5.99 -22.56
CA ASP A 55 -12.12 -4.76 -23.37
C ASP A 55 -12.74 -3.45 -22.83
N ASP A 56 -11.93 -2.69 -22.08
CA ASP A 56 -11.94 -1.23 -22.24
C ASP A 56 -10.54 -0.63 -21.96
N ASP A 57 -9.64 -0.83 -22.92
CA ASP A 57 -8.38 -0.08 -23.06
C ASP A 57 -8.61 1.36 -23.60
N SER A 58 -9.85 1.86 -23.49
CA SER A 58 -10.32 3.11 -24.12
C SER A 58 -9.99 4.37 -23.31
N GLY A 59 -9.39 4.23 -22.13
CA GLY A 59 -8.97 5.34 -21.28
C GLY A 59 -7.55 5.84 -21.57
N GLN A 60 -7.27 7.10 -21.21
CA GLN A 60 -5.92 7.64 -21.27
C GLN A 60 -4.95 6.85 -20.38
N ASP A 61 -3.67 6.85 -20.73
CA ASP A 61 -2.66 6.16 -19.91
C ASP A 61 -2.42 6.91 -18.58
N PRO A 62 -2.70 6.28 -17.42
CA PRO A 62 -2.49 6.91 -16.12
C PRO A 62 -1.01 7.06 -15.77
N VAL A 63 -0.11 6.42 -16.51
CA VAL A 63 1.33 6.42 -16.24
C VAL A 63 2.04 7.39 -17.16
N TYR A 64 3.02 8.11 -16.62
CA TYR A 64 4.00 8.87 -17.39
C TYR A 64 5.42 8.49 -16.95
N GLU A 65 6.39 8.71 -17.84
CA GLU A 65 7.79 8.44 -17.54
C GLU A 65 8.55 9.71 -17.19
N ILE A 66 9.38 9.64 -16.16
CA ILE A 66 10.44 10.60 -15.89
C ILE A 66 11.79 9.91 -16.04
N LYS A 67 12.84 10.70 -16.32
CA LYS A 67 14.20 10.19 -16.41
C LYS A 67 14.96 10.50 -15.12
N VAL A 68 15.55 9.49 -14.52
CA VAL A 68 16.34 9.61 -13.27
C VAL A 68 17.78 9.12 -13.47
N LYS A 69 18.67 9.40 -12.52
CA LYS A 69 20.07 8.95 -12.55
C LYS A 69 20.36 8.07 -11.34
N CYS A 70 21.04 6.96 -11.57
CA CYS A 70 21.38 6.03 -10.51
C CYS A 70 22.36 6.65 -9.51
N PRO A 71 22.10 6.62 -8.20
CA PRO A 71 23.02 7.18 -7.21
C PRO A 71 24.24 6.28 -6.94
N VAL A 72 24.16 4.99 -7.29
CA VAL A 72 25.23 4.00 -7.03
C VAL A 72 26.29 3.99 -8.13
N CYS A 73 25.87 3.99 -9.39
CA CYS A 73 26.79 3.87 -10.53
C CYS A 73 26.73 5.05 -11.52
N PHE A 74 25.94 6.08 -11.20
CA PHE A 74 25.74 7.29 -12.01
C PHE A 74 25.24 7.05 -13.44
N TYR A 75 24.67 5.88 -13.71
CA TYR A 75 24.02 5.60 -14.98
C TYR A 75 22.89 6.61 -15.22
N PRO A 76 22.93 7.40 -16.31
CA PRO A 76 21.97 8.45 -16.57
C PRO A 76 20.69 7.90 -17.20
N ARG A 77 19.63 8.71 -17.18
CA ARG A 77 18.39 8.51 -17.97
C ARG A 77 17.74 7.14 -17.81
N ILE A 78 17.55 6.71 -16.56
CA ILE A 78 16.76 5.52 -16.22
C ILE A 78 15.28 5.88 -16.28
N ASP A 79 14.49 5.01 -16.90
CA ASP A 79 13.05 5.15 -17.02
C ASP A 79 12.39 4.88 -15.66
N CYS A 80 11.74 5.90 -15.12
CA CYS A 80 11.00 5.85 -13.86
C CYS A 80 9.53 6.15 -14.16
N ASN A 81 8.67 5.16 -13.96
CA ASN A 81 7.23 5.27 -14.18
C ASN A 81 6.59 5.97 -12.98
N GLU A 82 5.66 6.88 -13.24
CA GLU A 82 4.93 7.62 -12.21
C GLU A 82 3.45 7.71 -12.57
N LEU A 83 2.58 7.70 -11.55
CA LEU A 83 1.15 7.89 -11.74
C LEU A 83 0.80 9.36 -11.90
N ARG A 84 -0.02 9.68 -12.90
CA ARG A 84 -0.67 10.99 -13.04
C ARG A 84 -1.58 11.23 -11.84
N ALA A 85 -1.57 12.44 -11.32
CA ALA A 85 -2.40 12.79 -10.17
C ALA A 85 -3.89 12.51 -10.48
N LYS A 86 -4.58 11.85 -9.53
CA LYS A 86 -6.01 11.49 -9.63
C LYS A 86 -6.39 10.59 -10.83
N SER A 87 -5.42 10.03 -11.54
CA SER A 87 -5.68 9.12 -12.68
C SER A 87 -6.17 7.74 -12.25
N GLN A 88 -5.88 7.34 -11.01
CA GLN A 88 -6.37 6.09 -10.43
C GLN A 88 -6.90 6.32 -9.02
N GLN A 89 -7.98 5.64 -8.70
CA GLN A 89 -8.44 5.44 -7.33
C GLN A 89 -7.55 4.38 -6.68
N ILE A 90 -6.97 4.70 -5.53
CA ILE A 90 -6.06 3.82 -4.80
C ILE A 90 -6.75 3.40 -3.51
N LEU A 91 -7.07 2.11 -3.38
CA LEU A 91 -7.67 1.54 -2.17
C LEU A 91 -6.74 0.46 -1.60
N PRO A 92 -6.32 0.55 -0.33
CA PRO A 92 -5.54 -0.51 0.28
C PRO A 92 -6.41 -1.75 0.52
N ASN A 93 -5.88 -2.93 0.23
CA ASN A 93 -6.51 -4.18 0.64
C ASN A 93 -6.31 -4.47 2.14
N LYS A 94 -6.66 -5.69 2.60
CA LYS A 94 -6.57 -6.07 4.02
C LYS A 94 -5.12 -6.12 4.55
N PHE A 95 -4.14 -6.29 3.67
CA PHE A 95 -2.71 -6.19 3.99
C PHE A 95 -2.13 -4.80 3.73
N LEU A 96 -2.99 -3.80 3.51
CA LEU A 96 -2.63 -2.43 3.18
C LEU A 96 -1.87 -2.27 1.85
N ILE A 97 -1.93 -3.28 0.98
CA ILE A 97 -1.33 -3.21 -0.34
C ILE A 97 -2.24 -2.37 -1.24
N PRO A 98 -1.72 -1.35 -1.93
CA PRO A 98 -2.50 -0.55 -2.86
C PRO A 98 -3.11 -1.39 -4.00
N THR A 99 -4.42 -1.29 -4.17
CA THR A 99 -5.16 -1.70 -5.38
C THR A 99 -5.49 -0.47 -6.20
N TYR A 100 -5.38 -0.58 -7.52
CA TYR A 100 -5.51 0.56 -8.44
C TYR A 100 -6.68 0.33 -9.38
N ASN A 101 -7.59 1.30 -9.44
CA ASN A 101 -8.70 1.33 -10.37
C ASN A 101 -8.65 2.63 -11.17
N GLY A 102 -8.88 2.56 -12.49
CA GLY A 102 -8.93 3.73 -13.36
C GLY A 102 -9.96 4.76 -12.87
N ALA A 103 -9.63 6.04 -13.00
CA ALA A 103 -10.50 7.14 -12.61
C ALA A 103 -10.40 8.28 -13.63
N CYS A 104 -11.42 9.16 -13.68
CA CYS A 104 -11.39 10.38 -14.48
C CYS A 104 -11.03 10.18 -15.97
N GLY A 105 -11.50 9.09 -16.60
CA GLY A 105 -11.23 8.78 -18.02
C GLY A 105 -9.86 8.17 -18.31
N PHE A 106 -9.11 7.78 -17.28
CA PHE A 106 -7.90 6.97 -17.40
C PHE A 106 -8.21 5.49 -17.25
N ARG A 107 -7.50 4.65 -18.01
CA ARG A 107 -7.61 3.19 -17.90
C ARG A 107 -7.04 2.67 -16.58
N THR A 108 -7.50 1.52 -16.13
CA THR A 108 -6.92 0.82 -14.97
C THR A 108 -5.53 0.28 -15.31
N VAL A 109 -4.56 0.53 -14.44
CA VAL A 109 -3.21 -0.05 -14.54
C VAL A 109 -2.77 -0.51 -13.16
N ASP A 110 -2.46 -1.80 -13.02
CA ASP A 110 -1.81 -2.28 -11.80
C ASP A 110 -0.40 -1.70 -11.70
N TYR A 111 -0.29 -0.64 -10.92
CA TYR A 111 0.96 0.07 -10.74
C TYR A 111 1.96 -0.74 -9.89
N ASN A 112 1.52 -1.75 -9.13
CA ASN A 112 2.46 -2.62 -8.40
C ASN A 112 3.42 -3.33 -9.36
N MET A 113 2.97 -3.67 -10.57
CA MET A 113 3.81 -4.30 -11.60
C MET A 113 4.96 -3.41 -12.07
N ILE A 114 4.83 -2.09 -12.00
CA ILE A 114 5.76 -1.14 -12.64
C ILE A 114 6.33 -0.07 -11.70
N ALA A 115 5.91 -0.05 -10.43
CA ALA A 115 6.31 0.97 -9.46
C ALA A 115 7.81 0.99 -9.18
N VAL A 116 8.48 -0.17 -9.25
CA VAL A 116 9.92 -0.25 -8.99
C VAL A 116 10.70 0.20 -10.21
N THR A 117 11.54 1.21 -10.01
CA THR A 117 12.55 1.65 -10.97
C THR A 117 13.83 0.83 -10.77
N VAL A 118 14.41 0.31 -11.84
CA VAL A 118 15.62 -0.53 -11.79
C VAL A 118 16.71 0.07 -12.67
N CYS A 119 17.91 0.25 -12.11
CA CYS A 119 19.08 0.66 -12.88
C CYS A 119 19.61 -0.51 -13.72
N PRO A 120 19.67 -0.40 -15.06
CA PRO A 120 20.09 -1.52 -15.91
C PRO A 120 21.58 -1.85 -15.79
N LYS A 121 22.40 -0.92 -15.27
CA LYS A 121 23.85 -1.12 -15.14
C LYS A 121 24.25 -1.87 -13.85
N CYS A 122 23.66 -1.49 -12.72
CA CYS A 122 24.08 -1.99 -11.40
C CYS A 122 22.96 -2.65 -10.59
N LEU A 123 21.76 -2.75 -11.17
CA LEU A 123 20.56 -3.36 -10.59
C LEU A 123 20.15 -2.76 -9.24
N PHE A 124 20.56 -1.53 -8.97
CA PHE A 124 19.98 -0.74 -7.89
C PHE A 124 18.49 -0.51 -8.21
N ALA A 125 17.62 -0.81 -7.26
CA ALA A 125 16.18 -0.73 -7.45
C ALA A 125 15.48 -0.06 -6.26
N SER A 126 14.48 0.77 -6.57
CA SER A 126 13.58 1.35 -5.57
C SER A 126 12.25 1.76 -6.18
N PRO A 127 11.13 1.62 -5.44
CA PRO A 127 9.84 2.22 -5.82
C PRO A 127 9.73 3.72 -5.49
N ASP A 128 10.65 4.31 -4.73
CA ASP A 128 10.64 5.75 -4.44
C ASP A 128 11.64 6.49 -5.35
N LYS A 129 11.12 7.36 -6.23
CA LYS A 129 11.94 8.21 -7.09
C LYS A 129 12.92 9.11 -6.32
N LYS A 130 12.67 9.43 -5.04
CA LYS A 130 13.60 10.20 -4.18
C LYS A 130 14.88 9.45 -3.85
N ASP A 131 14.89 8.13 -4.02
CA ASP A 131 16.10 7.33 -3.87
C ASP A 131 17.05 7.46 -5.07
N PHE A 132 16.60 8.07 -6.18
CA PHE A 132 17.43 8.35 -7.34
C PHE A 132 17.83 9.83 -7.39
N CYS A 133 18.91 10.13 -8.11
CA CYS A 133 19.23 11.52 -8.45
C CYS A 133 18.28 12.00 -9.55
N ARG A 134 17.76 13.22 -9.43
CA ARG A 134 16.74 13.77 -10.33
C ARG A 134 17.10 15.21 -10.71
N SER A 135 16.59 15.68 -11.83
CA SER A 135 16.59 17.11 -12.13
C SER A 135 15.51 17.81 -11.31
N ASP A 136 15.77 19.06 -10.92
CA ASP A 136 14.74 19.94 -10.38
C ASP A 136 13.69 20.30 -11.45
N LEU A 137 12.60 20.95 -11.01
CA LEU A 137 11.48 21.32 -11.89
C LEU A 137 11.88 22.20 -13.07
N HIS A 138 12.98 22.95 -12.95
CA HIS A 138 13.47 23.88 -13.97
C HIS A 138 14.69 23.32 -14.75
N GLY A 139 15.14 22.11 -14.42
CA GLY A 139 16.29 21.46 -15.06
C GLY A 139 17.64 22.12 -14.79
N GLN A 140 17.73 23.03 -13.83
CA GLN A 140 18.93 23.81 -13.51
C GLN A 140 19.83 23.13 -12.47
N ALA A 141 19.30 22.26 -11.61
CA ALA A 141 20.04 21.63 -10.52
C ALA A 141 19.73 20.13 -10.37
N GLU A 142 20.75 19.35 -10.00
CA GLU A 142 20.58 17.93 -9.66
C GLU A 142 20.19 17.78 -8.18
N ILE A 143 18.98 17.26 -7.93
CA ILE A 143 18.53 16.81 -6.62
C ILE A 143 19.18 15.46 -6.34
N LYS A 144 20.02 15.41 -5.31
CA LYS A 144 20.69 14.18 -4.87
C LYS A 144 19.70 13.17 -4.27
N SER A 145 20.08 11.89 -4.32
CA SER A 145 19.36 10.81 -3.64
C SER A 145 19.24 11.06 -2.14
N GLN A 146 18.12 10.64 -1.54
CA GLN A 146 17.93 10.66 -0.10
C GLN A 146 18.71 9.56 0.65
N ILE A 147 19.29 8.60 -0.05
CA ILE A 147 20.06 7.51 0.57
C ILE A 147 21.40 8.05 1.07
N ALA A 148 21.72 7.77 2.33
CA ALA A 148 22.98 8.18 2.96
C ALA A 148 24.21 7.63 2.21
N HIS A 149 25.28 8.42 2.16
CA HIS A 149 26.48 8.09 1.39
C HIS A 149 27.11 6.75 1.77
N GLY A 150 27.19 6.42 3.08
CA GLY A 150 27.74 5.15 3.55
C GLY A 150 26.96 3.93 3.01
N ILE A 151 25.64 4.03 2.94
CA ILE A 151 24.78 2.98 2.37
C ILE A 151 25.00 2.87 0.85
N LEU A 152 25.15 3.99 0.15
CA LEU A 152 25.45 3.96 -1.29
C LEU A 152 26.78 3.26 -1.59
N MET A 153 27.79 3.43 -0.74
CA MET A 153 29.07 2.70 -0.88
C MET A 153 28.88 1.19 -0.67
N ALA A 154 28.19 0.78 0.39
CA ALA A 154 27.88 -0.64 0.63
C ALA A 154 27.05 -1.27 -0.51
N LEU A 155 26.08 -0.52 -1.05
CA LEU A 155 25.31 -0.95 -2.21
C LEU A 155 26.19 -1.10 -3.46
N LYS A 156 27.20 -0.24 -3.63
CA LYS A 156 28.15 -0.33 -4.75
C LYS A 156 29.00 -1.60 -4.67
N GLU A 157 29.40 -2.01 -3.47
CA GLU A 157 30.17 -3.24 -3.26
C GLU A 157 29.32 -4.49 -3.56
N LYS A 158 28.01 -4.44 -3.25
CA LYS A 158 27.06 -5.54 -3.48
C LYS A 158 26.45 -5.61 -4.89
N ILE A 159 27.09 -5.01 -5.90
CA ILE A 159 26.59 -5.11 -7.29
C ILE A 159 26.58 -6.56 -7.79
N GLY A 160 27.61 -7.34 -7.46
CA GLY A 160 27.71 -8.76 -7.85
C GLY A 160 26.56 -9.60 -7.31
N GLU A 161 26.26 -9.46 -6.01
CA GLU A 161 25.14 -10.15 -5.34
C GLU A 161 23.79 -9.85 -6.01
N ARG A 162 23.54 -8.59 -6.40
CA ARG A 162 22.29 -8.24 -7.09
C ARG A 162 22.20 -8.84 -8.48
N LYS A 163 23.32 -8.98 -9.19
CA LYS A 163 23.35 -9.64 -10.51
C LYS A 163 23.08 -11.14 -10.37
N SER A 164 23.62 -11.80 -9.34
CA SER A 164 23.37 -13.23 -9.13
C SER A 164 21.92 -13.56 -8.80
N LEU A 165 21.14 -12.61 -8.24
CA LEU A 165 19.71 -12.80 -7.99
C LEU A 165 18.89 -13.04 -9.26
N LEU A 166 19.33 -12.51 -10.40
CA LEU A 166 18.60 -12.61 -11.66
C LEU A 166 19.05 -13.79 -12.54
N GLY A 167 20.13 -14.49 -12.15
CA GLY A 167 20.60 -15.73 -12.76
C GLY A 167 20.81 -15.68 -14.27
N SER A 168 19.74 -15.97 -15.03
CA SER A 168 19.72 -16.11 -16.48
C SER A 168 19.43 -14.82 -17.26
N VAL A 169 19.02 -13.73 -16.60
CA VAL A 169 18.71 -12.47 -17.29
C VAL A 169 20.00 -11.79 -17.75
N THR A 170 20.12 -11.55 -19.06
CA THR A 170 21.28 -10.91 -19.69
C THR A 170 20.99 -9.50 -20.20
N ASP A 171 19.76 -9.23 -20.66
CA ASP A 171 19.32 -7.91 -21.14
C ASP A 171 18.48 -7.17 -20.08
N TYR A 172 19.16 -6.60 -19.09
CA TYR A 172 18.50 -5.81 -18.04
C TYR A 172 17.82 -4.54 -18.55
N LEU A 173 18.24 -4.00 -19.70
CA LEU A 173 17.69 -2.76 -20.22
C LEU A 173 16.25 -2.95 -20.71
N ASN A 174 15.97 -4.07 -21.37
CA ASN A 174 14.64 -4.38 -21.87
C ASN A 174 13.81 -5.22 -20.88
N TYR A 175 14.43 -6.06 -20.05
CA TYR A 175 13.71 -6.94 -19.12
C TYR A 175 12.77 -6.19 -18.15
N PHE A 176 13.17 -5.00 -17.68
CA PHE A 176 12.38 -4.21 -16.72
C PHE A 176 11.49 -3.13 -17.36
N LYS A 177 11.43 -3.04 -18.70
CA LYS A 177 10.57 -2.05 -19.38
C LYS A 177 9.10 -2.39 -19.24
N ARG A 178 8.26 -1.39 -19.53
CA ARG A 178 6.81 -1.55 -19.64
C ARG A 178 6.45 -1.98 -21.08
N PRO A 179 5.50 -2.92 -21.28
CA PRO A 179 4.79 -3.70 -20.27
C PRO A 179 5.72 -4.70 -19.57
N ARG A 180 5.61 -4.78 -18.24
CA ARG A 180 6.49 -5.64 -17.43
C ARG A 180 5.83 -7.01 -17.23
N SER A 181 6.60 -8.08 -17.45
CA SER A 181 6.14 -9.43 -17.12
C SER A 181 6.01 -9.61 -15.61
N VAL A 182 5.31 -10.67 -15.20
CA VAL A 182 5.13 -10.97 -13.77
C VAL A 182 6.46 -11.29 -13.10
N GLU A 183 7.34 -12.03 -13.78
CA GLU A 183 8.68 -12.38 -13.32
C GLU A 183 9.54 -11.13 -13.16
N ALA A 184 9.54 -10.23 -14.14
CA ALA A 184 10.30 -8.98 -14.06
C ALA A 184 9.78 -8.06 -12.94
N ALA A 185 8.47 -8.05 -12.68
CA ALA A 185 7.89 -7.31 -11.55
C ALA A 185 8.35 -7.88 -10.21
N ILE A 186 8.28 -9.20 -10.02
CA ILE A 186 8.76 -9.89 -8.82
C ILE A 186 10.27 -9.63 -8.62
N ASP A 187 11.06 -9.78 -9.66
CA ASP A 187 12.50 -9.57 -9.61
C ASP A 187 12.86 -8.13 -9.28
N SER A 188 12.06 -7.16 -9.76
CA SER A 188 12.25 -5.76 -9.39
C SER A 188 12.07 -5.54 -7.88
N TYR A 189 11.09 -6.18 -7.25
CA TYR A 189 10.91 -6.13 -5.80
C TYR A 189 12.01 -6.90 -5.05
N LYS A 190 12.47 -8.05 -5.55
CA LYS A 190 13.64 -8.76 -4.96
C LYS A 190 14.89 -7.89 -4.96
N LEU A 191 15.14 -7.12 -6.02
CA LEU A 191 16.23 -6.15 -6.06
C LEU A 191 16.03 -5.00 -5.07
N ALA A 192 14.79 -4.50 -4.92
CA ALA A 192 14.47 -3.48 -3.92
C ALA A 192 14.64 -4.00 -2.49
N MET A 193 14.29 -5.27 -2.24
CA MET A 193 14.56 -5.97 -0.98
C MET A 193 16.06 -6.12 -0.74
N ALA A 194 16.86 -6.49 -1.75
CA ALA A 194 18.31 -6.57 -1.61
C ALA A 194 18.91 -5.22 -1.17
N ARG A 195 18.38 -4.10 -1.66
CA ARG A 195 18.74 -2.76 -1.17
C ARG A 195 18.26 -2.53 0.26
N ALA A 196 17.02 -2.85 0.60
CA ALA A 196 16.48 -2.67 1.95
C ALA A 196 17.18 -3.57 3.00
N LYS A 197 17.69 -4.74 2.63
CA LYS A 197 18.53 -5.60 3.50
C LYS A 197 19.84 -4.92 3.88
N VAL A 198 20.46 -4.17 2.95
CA VAL A 198 21.63 -3.34 3.29
C VAL A 198 21.21 -2.23 4.25
N GLU A 199 20.08 -1.55 4.01
CA GLU A 199 19.59 -0.53 4.95
C GLU A 199 19.32 -1.09 6.35
N ALA A 200 18.76 -2.30 6.45
CA ALA A 200 18.50 -2.99 7.71
C ALA A 200 19.80 -3.34 8.45
N TRP A 201 20.84 -3.78 7.73
CA TRP A 201 22.16 -4.03 8.31
C TRP A 201 22.79 -2.78 8.93
N TYR A 202 22.52 -1.60 8.35
CA TYR A 202 22.93 -0.30 8.89
C TYR A 202 21.85 0.34 9.80
N GLU A 203 20.93 -0.47 10.33
CA GLU A 203 19.89 -0.09 11.28
C GLU A 203 19.07 1.14 10.85
N GLN A 204 18.87 1.32 9.55
CA GLN A 204 18.10 2.45 9.07
C GLN A 204 16.63 2.31 9.47
N PRO A 205 15.98 3.40 9.89
CA PRO A 205 14.55 3.40 10.15
C PRO A 205 13.76 2.91 8.94
N TYR A 206 12.65 2.21 9.22
CA TYR A 206 11.70 1.65 8.26
C TYR A 206 12.25 0.58 7.31
N SER A 207 13.51 0.16 7.44
CA SER A 207 14.12 -0.84 6.54
C SER A 207 13.43 -2.20 6.63
N LEU A 208 13.07 -2.67 7.83
CA LEU A 208 12.32 -3.92 8.03
C LEU A 208 10.87 -3.78 7.55
N TYR A 209 10.25 -2.62 7.77
CA TYR A 209 8.93 -2.32 7.22
C TYR A 209 8.93 -2.36 5.68
N LYS A 210 9.95 -1.77 5.03
CA LYS A 210 10.12 -1.83 3.57
C LYS A 210 10.23 -3.28 3.10
N LEU A 211 10.98 -4.12 3.80
CA LEU A 211 11.11 -5.55 3.47
C LEU A 211 9.76 -6.25 3.52
N GLY A 212 9.01 -6.13 4.63
CA GLY A 212 7.66 -6.70 4.74
C GLY A 212 6.71 -6.18 3.66
N ALA A 213 6.69 -4.87 3.41
CA ALA A 213 5.84 -4.26 2.39
C ALA A 213 6.19 -4.68 0.96
N TYR A 214 7.47 -4.88 0.64
CA TYR A 214 7.88 -5.40 -0.68
C TYR A 214 7.52 -6.87 -0.84
N THR A 215 7.70 -7.68 0.20
CA THR A 215 7.30 -9.09 0.19
C THR A 215 5.78 -9.22 0.00
N LEU A 216 4.98 -8.39 0.66
CA LEU A 216 3.53 -8.34 0.44
C LEU A 216 3.16 -8.00 -1.02
N LYS A 217 3.85 -7.06 -1.66
CA LYS A 217 3.62 -6.76 -3.09
C LYS A 217 3.97 -7.94 -3.99
N ILE A 218 5.03 -8.69 -3.67
CA ILE A 218 5.32 -9.95 -4.37
C ILE A 218 4.19 -10.95 -4.15
N ALA A 219 3.71 -11.11 -2.91
CA ALA A 219 2.62 -12.02 -2.58
C ALA A 219 1.33 -11.69 -3.37
N LYS A 220 1.02 -10.40 -3.50
CA LYS A 220 -0.09 -9.92 -4.33
C LYS A 220 0.10 -10.26 -5.80
N ILE A 221 1.25 -9.93 -6.37
CA ILE A 221 1.56 -10.22 -7.78
C ILE A 221 1.49 -11.73 -8.07
N LEU A 222 1.95 -12.57 -7.15
CA LEU A 222 1.81 -14.03 -7.23
C LEU A 222 0.34 -14.45 -7.23
N LYS A 223 -0.45 -13.92 -6.29
CA LYS A 223 -1.88 -14.21 -6.18
C LYS A 223 -2.66 -13.81 -7.43
N ASP A 224 -2.47 -12.59 -7.91
CA ASP A 224 -3.14 -12.04 -9.08
C ASP A 224 -2.77 -12.82 -10.37
N SER A 225 -1.59 -13.45 -10.39
CA SER A 225 -1.15 -14.36 -11.46
C SER A 225 -1.58 -15.82 -11.27
N GLY A 226 -2.44 -16.11 -10.28
CA GLY A 226 -2.95 -17.46 -9.99
C GLY A 226 -1.94 -18.40 -9.35
N ARG A 227 -0.84 -17.87 -8.79
CA ARG A 227 0.22 -18.64 -8.12
C ARG A 227 0.06 -18.60 -6.60
N ASP A 228 0.62 -19.62 -5.94
CA ASP A 228 0.70 -19.64 -4.49
C ASP A 228 1.60 -18.52 -3.96
N ASN A 229 1.19 -17.92 -2.85
CA ASN A 229 1.85 -16.77 -2.23
C ASN A 229 2.09 -16.94 -0.73
N ILE A 230 1.78 -18.11 -0.16
CA ILE A 230 1.82 -18.36 1.29
C ILE A 230 3.22 -18.15 1.87
N GLU A 231 4.27 -18.57 1.15
CA GLU A 231 5.65 -18.39 1.62
C GLU A 231 6.03 -16.90 1.72
N GLN A 232 5.55 -16.07 0.80
CA GLN A 232 5.76 -14.62 0.86
C GLN A 232 4.97 -13.98 2.00
N LEU A 233 3.77 -14.48 2.31
CA LEU A 233 3.01 -14.00 3.47
C LEU A 233 3.73 -14.33 4.79
N LYS A 234 4.33 -15.52 4.91
CA LYS A 234 5.15 -15.89 6.06
C LYS A 234 6.41 -15.03 6.17
N GLU A 235 7.16 -14.86 5.09
CA GLU A 235 8.35 -14.00 5.08
C GLU A 235 7.99 -12.54 5.42
N ALA A 236 6.87 -12.02 4.91
CA ALA A 236 6.40 -10.69 5.26
C ALA A 236 6.08 -10.56 6.77
N LEU A 237 5.43 -11.58 7.34
CA LEU A 237 5.11 -11.62 8.77
C LEU A 237 6.38 -11.55 9.63
N GLU A 238 7.43 -12.31 9.28
CA GLU A 238 8.71 -12.28 9.98
C GLU A 238 9.33 -10.87 9.98
N TYR A 239 9.34 -10.18 8.84
CA TYR A 239 9.87 -8.82 8.76
C TYR A 239 9.06 -7.82 9.59
N PHE A 240 7.73 -7.92 9.59
CA PHE A 240 6.88 -7.03 10.39
C PHE A 240 7.02 -7.28 11.89
N GLU A 241 7.13 -8.54 12.31
CA GLU A 241 7.38 -8.88 13.72
C GLU A 241 8.76 -8.40 14.19
N GLU A 242 9.79 -8.52 13.36
CA GLU A 242 11.11 -7.94 13.65
C GLU A 242 11.05 -6.41 13.69
N ALA A 243 10.33 -5.78 12.76
CA ALA A 243 10.15 -4.32 12.71
C ALA A 243 9.49 -3.79 13.99
N PHE A 244 8.48 -4.49 14.49
CA PHE A 244 7.82 -4.16 15.76
C PHE A 244 8.75 -4.39 16.95
N ARG A 245 9.42 -5.55 17.03
CA ARG A 245 10.30 -5.91 18.15
C ARG A 245 11.47 -4.95 18.34
N THR A 246 12.00 -4.44 17.24
CA THR A 246 13.16 -3.53 17.21
C THR A 246 12.75 -2.05 17.17
N SER A 247 11.45 -1.74 17.24
CA SER A 247 10.91 -0.39 17.05
C SER A 247 11.49 0.31 15.81
N ASN A 248 11.66 -0.43 14.71
CA ASN A 248 12.25 0.07 13.47
C ASN A 248 11.39 1.15 12.79
N CYS A 249 10.13 1.34 13.23
CA CYS A 249 9.19 2.33 12.74
C CYS A 249 8.92 3.42 13.79
N PRO A 250 9.72 4.49 13.87
CA PRO A 250 9.57 5.53 14.90
C PRO A 250 8.32 6.41 14.74
N LEU A 251 7.54 6.24 13.67
CA LEU A 251 6.27 6.95 13.48
C LEU A 251 5.12 6.08 13.99
N GLU A 252 4.35 6.60 14.94
CA GLU A 252 3.23 5.90 15.58
C GLU A 252 2.24 5.31 14.56
N ASP A 253 1.82 6.08 13.55
CA ASP A 253 0.86 5.56 12.57
C ASP A 253 1.43 4.36 11.78
N LEU A 254 2.74 4.35 11.48
CA LEU A 254 3.38 3.21 10.82
C LEU A 254 3.54 2.02 11.77
N GLU A 255 3.87 2.26 13.04
CA GLU A 255 3.91 1.19 14.04
C GLU A 255 2.53 0.53 14.20
N MET A 256 1.45 1.32 14.22
CA MET A 256 0.09 0.79 14.31
C MET A 256 -0.30 0.01 13.04
N GLN A 257 0.15 0.47 11.86
CA GLN A 257 0.01 -0.28 10.61
C GLN A 257 0.75 -1.63 10.66
N VAL A 258 1.94 -1.67 11.24
CA VAL A 258 2.71 -2.92 11.43
C VAL A 258 1.93 -3.89 12.29
N ILE A 259 1.45 -3.47 13.46
CA ILE A 259 0.67 -4.34 14.37
C ILE A 259 -0.61 -4.84 13.68
N TYR A 260 -1.34 -3.95 13.00
CA TYR A 260 -2.52 -4.33 12.22
C TYR A 260 -2.18 -5.39 11.16
N THR A 261 -1.09 -5.21 10.42
CA THR A 261 -0.68 -6.11 9.35
C THR A 261 -0.25 -7.47 9.91
N ILE A 262 0.41 -7.50 11.08
CA ILE A 262 0.73 -8.75 11.80
C ILE A 262 -0.55 -9.50 12.17
N VAL A 263 -1.58 -8.80 12.69
CA VAL A 263 -2.88 -9.43 13.00
C VAL A 263 -3.51 -10.00 11.72
N ALA A 264 -3.57 -9.21 10.65
CA ALA A 264 -4.13 -9.63 9.38
C ALA A 264 -3.43 -10.89 8.81
N LEU A 265 -2.10 -10.90 8.82
CA LEU A 265 -1.29 -12.03 8.35
C LEU A 265 -1.49 -13.28 9.19
N ASN A 266 -1.49 -13.15 10.52
CA ASN A 266 -1.74 -14.29 11.40
C ASN A 266 -3.14 -14.88 11.22
N ILE A 267 -4.17 -14.05 11.01
CA ILE A 267 -5.51 -14.52 10.68
C ILE A 267 -5.48 -15.29 9.35
N LYS A 268 -4.87 -14.72 8.30
CA LYS A 268 -4.77 -15.38 6.99
C LYS A 268 -4.05 -16.72 7.07
N LEU A 269 -2.97 -16.79 7.86
CA LEU A 269 -2.17 -17.99 8.07
C LEU A 269 -2.78 -18.95 9.13
N SER A 270 -3.99 -18.65 9.62
CA SER A 270 -4.73 -19.44 10.62
C SER A 270 -4.03 -19.58 11.99
N ASP A 271 -3.08 -18.68 12.31
CA ASP A 271 -2.50 -18.57 13.66
C ASP A 271 -3.31 -17.58 14.51
N PHE A 272 -4.53 -18.00 14.87
CA PHE A 272 -5.44 -17.16 15.65
C PHE A 272 -4.91 -16.85 17.06
N LYS A 273 -4.08 -17.74 17.62
CA LYS A 273 -3.47 -17.51 18.93
C LYS A 273 -2.53 -16.30 18.88
N LYS A 274 -1.67 -16.24 17.87
CA LYS A 274 -0.74 -15.13 17.69
C LYS A 274 -1.48 -13.86 17.28
N ALA A 275 -2.46 -13.93 16.37
CA ALA A 275 -3.32 -12.78 16.05
C ALA A 275 -3.97 -12.16 17.31
N ASN A 276 -4.57 -12.97 18.18
CA ASN A 276 -5.18 -12.49 19.43
C ASN A 276 -4.15 -11.86 20.40
N SER A 277 -2.93 -12.39 20.43
CA SER A 277 -1.86 -11.79 21.25
C SER A 277 -1.52 -10.37 20.80
N PHE A 278 -1.50 -10.11 19.49
CA PHE A 278 -1.25 -8.78 18.93
C PHE A 278 -2.46 -7.84 19.06
N LEU A 279 -3.69 -8.35 19.12
CA LEU A 279 -4.84 -7.51 19.50
C LEU A 279 -4.70 -6.94 20.91
N THR A 280 -4.18 -7.75 21.85
CA THR A 280 -3.92 -7.28 23.23
C THR A 280 -2.85 -6.19 23.28
N VAL A 281 -1.90 -6.19 22.33
CA VAL A 281 -0.86 -5.14 22.23
C VAL A 281 -1.49 -3.76 22.05
N PHE A 282 -2.52 -3.62 21.21
CA PHE A 282 -3.23 -2.33 21.07
C PHE A 282 -3.79 -1.84 22.41
N GLY A 283 -4.45 -2.72 23.18
CA GLY A 283 -4.98 -2.37 24.50
C GLY A 283 -3.90 -1.90 25.47
N ASN A 284 -2.74 -2.56 25.47
CA ASN A 284 -1.59 -2.16 26.29
C ASN A 284 -1.07 -0.78 25.88
N LEU A 285 -0.95 -0.51 24.58
CA LEU A 285 -0.50 0.78 24.05
C LEU A 285 -1.49 1.92 24.37
N ILE A 286 -2.80 1.68 24.26
CA ILE A 286 -3.84 2.65 24.66
C ILE A 286 -3.71 2.98 26.14
N ASN A 287 -3.55 1.97 27.00
CA ASN A 287 -3.41 2.17 28.44
C ASN A 287 -2.14 2.95 28.80
N ALA A 288 -1.01 2.60 28.18
CA ALA A 288 0.26 3.32 28.34
C ALA A 288 0.11 4.80 27.91
N ARG A 289 -0.48 5.04 26.73
CA ARG A 289 -0.70 6.39 26.22
C ARG A 289 -1.65 7.20 27.12
N LYS A 290 -2.71 6.59 27.65
CA LYS A 290 -3.60 7.24 28.63
C LYS A 290 -2.89 7.61 29.94
N ALA A 291 -1.88 6.83 30.34
CA ALA A 291 -1.04 7.18 31.49
C ALA A 291 -0.15 8.39 31.16
N GLU A 292 0.52 8.40 30.02
CA GLU A 292 1.36 9.52 29.54
C GLU A 292 0.54 10.82 29.36
N MET A 293 -0.72 10.71 28.92
CA MET A 293 -1.63 11.85 28.77
C MET A 293 -1.90 12.59 30.09
N LYS A 294 -1.74 11.93 31.25
CA LYS A 294 -1.86 12.60 32.55
C LYS A 294 -0.75 13.62 32.77
N GLU A 295 0.43 13.37 32.20
CA GLU A 295 1.60 14.25 32.28
C GLU A 295 1.67 15.21 31.09
N ASN A 296 1.22 14.77 29.91
CA ASN A 296 1.18 15.58 28.69
C ASN A 296 -0.21 15.53 28.02
N PRO A 297 -1.11 16.48 28.35
CA PRO A 297 -2.47 16.53 27.80
C PRO A 297 -2.57 16.76 26.29
N LYS A 298 -1.46 17.04 25.60
CA LYS A 298 -1.45 17.20 24.13
C LYS A 298 -1.43 15.86 23.38
N LEU A 299 -1.08 14.78 24.08
CA LEU A 299 -1.11 13.44 23.53
C LEU A 299 -2.57 12.97 23.38
N ASN A 300 -2.83 12.05 22.46
CA ASN A 300 -4.14 11.41 22.29
C ASN A 300 -3.98 9.94 21.89
N THR A 301 -5.09 9.20 21.89
CA THR A 301 -5.17 7.77 21.55
C THR A 301 -5.82 7.50 20.18
N VAL A 302 -6.20 8.55 19.43
CA VAL A 302 -7.06 8.45 18.25
C VAL A 302 -6.46 7.53 17.18
N THR A 303 -5.16 7.64 16.93
CA THR A 303 -4.46 6.79 15.96
C THR A 303 -4.51 5.33 16.37
N ILE A 304 -4.23 5.03 17.65
CA ILE A 304 -4.14 3.67 18.18
C ILE A 304 -5.54 3.02 18.17
N GLU A 305 -6.56 3.73 18.65
CA GLU A 305 -7.96 3.27 18.70
C GLU A 305 -8.49 2.98 17.29
N LYS A 306 -8.22 3.84 16.31
CA LYS A 306 -8.58 3.62 14.90
C LYS A 306 -8.02 2.30 14.36
N TRP A 307 -6.75 2.00 14.63
CA TRP A 307 -6.12 0.78 14.13
C TRP A 307 -6.54 -0.47 14.91
N GLU A 308 -6.79 -0.32 16.22
CA GLU A 308 -7.38 -1.37 17.05
C GLU A 308 -8.77 -1.78 16.54
N GLU A 309 -9.66 -0.82 16.25
CA GLU A 309 -10.99 -1.08 15.70
C GLU A 309 -10.92 -1.84 14.37
N ARG A 310 -10.01 -1.44 13.48
CA ARG A 310 -9.78 -2.15 12.21
C ARG A 310 -9.28 -3.58 12.44
N ALA A 311 -8.41 -3.80 13.43
CA ALA A 311 -7.90 -5.13 13.75
C ALA A 311 -8.98 -6.02 14.40
N LYS A 312 -9.82 -5.46 15.28
CA LYS A 312 -10.98 -6.16 15.86
C LYS A 312 -11.99 -6.57 14.80
N PHE A 313 -12.25 -5.70 13.82
CA PHE A 313 -13.11 -6.05 12.69
C PHE A 313 -12.58 -7.25 11.90
N LEU A 314 -11.27 -7.31 11.62
CA LEU A 314 -10.67 -8.49 10.98
C LEU A 314 -10.83 -9.76 11.83
N TRP A 315 -10.68 -9.61 13.14
CA TRP A 315 -10.82 -10.73 14.07
C TRP A 315 -12.25 -11.27 14.12
N GLU A 316 -13.26 -10.41 14.12
CA GLU A 316 -14.66 -10.80 14.09
C GLU A 316 -15.01 -11.53 12.79
N GLU A 317 -14.47 -11.07 11.66
CA GLU A 317 -14.68 -11.66 10.34
C GLU A 317 -13.74 -12.83 10.02
N ARG A 318 -12.91 -13.30 10.96
CA ARG A 318 -11.85 -14.30 10.69
C ARG A 318 -12.34 -15.64 10.09
N GLU A 319 -13.61 -15.98 10.31
CA GLU A 319 -14.25 -17.20 9.80
C GLU A 319 -14.87 -17.00 8.41
N ASN A 320 -14.91 -15.76 7.90
CA ASN A 320 -15.42 -15.44 6.58
C ASN A 320 -14.41 -15.89 5.50
N PRO A 321 -14.77 -16.85 4.62
CA PRO A 321 -13.85 -17.37 3.60
C PRO A 321 -13.44 -16.31 2.57
N ASP A 322 -14.24 -15.26 2.39
CA ASP A 322 -13.99 -14.17 1.44
C ASP A 322 -13.23 -12.99 2.05
N LEU A 323 -12.84 -13.04 3.34
CA LEU A 323 -12.19 -11.93 4.03
C LEU A 323 -10.95 -11.39 3.29
N PHE A 324 -10.20 -12.30 2.66
CA PHE A 324 -8.96 -12.01 1.93
C PHE A 324 -9.07 -12.30 0.42
N LYS A 325 -10.27 -12.16 -0.15
CA LYS A 325 -10.49 -12.41 -1.58
C LYS A 325 -9.65 -11.49 -2.49
N ASP A 326 -9.46 -10.24 -2.09
CA ASP A 326 -8.75 -9.19 -2.84
C ASP A 326 -7.32 -8.93 -2.32
N GLU A 327 -6.66 -9.97 -1.82
CA GLU A 327 -5.34 -9.89 -1.17
C GLU A 327 -4.14 -9.53 -2.07
#